data_AF-A0A661JNB7-F1
#
_entry.id   AF-A0A661JNB7-F1
#
_cell.length_a   1.000
_cell.length_b   1.000
_cell.length_c   1.000
_cell.angle_alpha   90.00
_cell.angle_beta   90.00
_cell.angle_gamma   90.00
#
_symmetry.space_group_name_H-M   'P 1'
#
loop_
_entity.id
_entity.type
_entity.pdbx_description
1 polymer ?
#
loop_
_entity_poly.entity_id
_entity_poly.type
_entity_poly.pdbx_seq_one_letter_code
_entity_poly.pdbx_strand_id
1 'polypeptide(L)'
;RSVSKLPDAYLLKYFSRNGQGWEVRPLLREAVHFMEGNILDRRFMRSLGEFEFVFCKNLLIYFDAREQRMAAAHLYDALTNDGYLFLGHAESMSRISSAFKAVNVQGAIAYQKEEEEEEE
;
A
#
# COMPACT_ATOMS: atom_id res chain seq x y z
N ARG A 1 18.24 -5.58 -10.60
CA ARG A 1 17.45 -5.85 -9.37
C ARG A 1 17.31 -7.36 -9.21
N SER A 2 17.48 -7.88 -8.00
CA SER A 2 17.60 -9.33 -7.79
C SER A 2 16.24 -10.04 -7.79
N VAL A 3 16.12 -11.10 -8.59
CA VAL A 3 15.00 -12.06 -8.55
C VAL A 3 15.30 -13.28 -7.67
N SER A 4 16.44 -13.27 -6.95
CA SER A 4 16.98 -14.43 -6.23
C SER A 4 16.12 -14.98 -5.09
N LYS A 5 15.07 -14.25 -4.69
CA LYS A 5 14.13 -14.66 -3.64
C LYS A 5 12.79 -15.14 -4.20
N LEU A 6 12.60 -15.14 -5.51
CA LEU A 6 11.38 -15.67 -6.13
C LEU A 6 11.48 -17.19 -6.25
N PRO A 7 10.41 -17.93 -5.92
CA PRO A 7 10.29 -19.33 -6.30
C PRO A 7 10.42 -19.50 -7.83
N ASP A 8 11.10 -20.56 -8.27
CA ASP A 8 11.38 -20.81 -9.69
C ASP A 8 10.12 -20.82 -10.57
N ALA A 9 9.02 -21.36 -10.04
CA ALA A 9 7.73 -21.38 -10.75
C ALA A 9 7.25 -19.97 -11.14
N TYR A 10 7.40 -18.97 -10.26
CA TYR A 10 7.02 -17.59 -10.57
C TYR A 10 8.02 -16.91 -11.50
N LEU A 11 9.31 -17.18 -11.30
CA LEU A 11 10.36 -16.63 -12.17
C LEU A 11 10.14 -17.06 -13.62
N LEU A 12 9.94 -18.36 -13.85
CA LEU A 12 9.73 -18.92 -15.19
C LEU A 12 8.38 -18.49 -15.81
N LYS A 13 7.34 -18.32 -14.98
CA LYS A 13 6.01 -17.92 -15.45
C LYS A 13 5.94 -16.45 -15.86
N TYR A 14 6.55 -15.56 -15.07
CA TYR A 14 6.33 -14.12 -15.18
C TYR A 14 7.53 -13.31 -15.67
N PHE A 15 8.69 -13.93 -15.84
CA PHE A 15 9.88 -13.27 -16.37
C PHE A 15 10.40 -13.95 -17.64
N SER A 16 11.17 -13.19 -18.42
CA SER A 16 11.96 -13.65 -19.55
C SER A 16 13.41 -13.23 -19.35
N ARG A 17 14.35 -14.03 -19.87
CA ARG A 17 15.75 -13.59 -19.93
C ARG A 17 15.90 -12.61 -21.09
N ASN A 18 16.44 -11.44 -20.81
CA ASN A 18 17.11 -10.62 -21.83
C ASN A 18 18.62 -10.75 -21.59
N GLY A 19 19.48 -10.61 -22.59
CA GLY A 19 20.92 -10.92 -22.47
C GLY A 19 21.68 -10.24 -21.32
N GLN A 20 21.06 -9.31 -20.60
CA GLN A 20 21.61 -8.56 -19.45
C GLN A 20 20.90 -8.87 -18.11
N GLY A 21 19.88 -9.73 -18.08
CA GLY A 21 19.19 -10.10 -16.85
C GLY A 21 17.79 -10.68 -17.04
N TRP A 22 16.93 -10.44 -16.06
CA TRP A 22 15.52 -10.83 -16.08
C TRP A 22 14.65 -9.62 -16.37
N GLU A 23 13.65 -9.84 -17.22
CA GLU A 23 12.66 -8.86 -17.60
C GLU A 23 11.25 -9.38 -17.31
N VAL A 24 10.38 -8.50 -16.81
CA VAL A 24 8.97 -8.84 -16.53
C VAL A 24 8.22 -9.00 -17.85
N ARG A 25 7.48 -10.10 -17.98
CA ARG A 25 6.67 -10.37 -19.18
C ARG A 25 5.53 -9.35 -19.36
N PRO A 26 5.08 -9.09 -20.60
CA PRO A 26 4.02 -8.11 -20.90
C PRO A 26 2.75 -8.28 -20.06
N LEU A 27 2.32 -9.52 -19.82
CA LEU A 27 1.14 -9.83 -18.99
C LEU A 27 1.12 -9.12 -17.63
N LEU A 28 2.25 -9.03 -16.94
CA LEU A 28 2.31 -8.31 -15.66
C LEU A 28 2.48 -6.80 -15.84
N ARG A 29 3.16 -6.37 -16.91
CA ARG A 29 3.33 -4.94 -17.20
C ARG A 29 2.00 -4.27 -17.52
N GLU A 30 1.15 -4.95 -18.27
CA GLU A 30 -0.18 -4.46 -18.66
C GLU A 30 -1.15 -4.39 -17.48
N ALA A 31 -0.93 -5.19 -16.43
CA ALA A 31 -1.72 -5.17 -15.21
C ALA A 31 -1.30 -4.08 -14.21
N VAL A 32 -0.24 -3.29 -14.50
CA VAL A 32 0.33 -2.31 -13.57
C VAL A 32 0.38 -0.94 -14.22
N HIS A 33 -0.32 0.02 -13.62
CA HIS A 33 -0.27 1.42 -14.01
C HIS A 33 0.67 2.19 -13.07
N PHE A 34 1.70 2.82 -13.62
CA PHE A 34 2.59 3.70 -12.88
C PHE A 34 2.11 5.14 -12.97
N MET A 35 2.03 5.79 -11.82
CA MET A 35 1.63 7.20 -11.70
C MET A 35 2.64 7.92 -10.81
N GLU A 36 3.06 9.10 -11.22
CA GLU A 36 3.85 10.00 -10.39
C GLU A 36 2.90 10.87 -9.57
N GLY A 37 3.13 10.95 -8.27
CA GLY A 37 2.37 11.86 -7.42
C GLY A 37 2.82 11.86 -5.97
N ASN A 38 2.24 12.79 -5.21
CA ASN A 38 2.54 13.01 -3.81
C ASN A 38 1.36 12.58 -2.95
N ILE A 39 1.61 11.67 -1.99
CA ILE A 39 0.58 11.20 -1.05
C ILE A 39 0.02 12.31 -0.16
N LEU A 40 0.77 13.41 0.03
CA LEU A 40 0.31 14.59 0.77
C LEU A 40 -0.55 15.53 -0.09
N ASP A 41 -0.63 15.33 -1.41
CA ASP A 41 -1.54 16.06 -2.29
C ASP A 41 -2.91 15.39 -2.31
N ARG A 42 -3.89 16.03 -1.65
CA ARG A 42 -5.27 15.55 -1.58
C ARG A 42 -5.92 15.41 -2.95
N ARG A 43 -5.62 16.30 -3.91
CA ARG A 43 -6.24 16.25 -5.24
C ARG A 43 -5.72 15.03 -6.01
N PHE A 44 -4.42 14.77 -5.94
CA PHE A 44 -3.82 13.58 -6.51
C PHE A 44 -4.43 12.32 -5.90
N MET A 45 -4.47 12.21 -4.57
CA MET A 45 -5.03 11.04 -3.88
C MET A 45 -6.49 10.78 -4.26
N ARG A 46 -7.33 11.82 -4.32
CA ARG A 46 -8.73 11.67 -4.76
C ARG A 46 -8.87 11.25 -6.23
N SER A 47 -7.91 11.59 -7.09
CA SER A 47 -7.95 11.17 -8.49
C SER A 47 -7.67 9.67 -8.69
N LEU A 48 -7.08 9.00 -7.70
CA LEU A 48 -6.81 7.56 -7.75
C LEU A 48 -8.05 6.71 -7.50
N GLY A 49 -9.07 7.27 -6.84
CA GLY A 49 -10.26 6.54 -6.40
C GLY A 49 -10.04 5.75 -5.11
N GLU A 50 -10.88 4.74 -4.90
CA GLU A 50 -10.82 3.85 -3.74
C GLU A 50 -10.25 2.48 -4.12
N PHE A 51 -9.59 1.83 -3.15
CA PHE A 51 -8.96 0.53 -3.32
C PHE A 51 -9.37 -0.43 -2.20
N GLU A 52 -9.54 -1.70 -2.56
CA GLU A 52 -9.73 -2.79 -1.59
C GLU A 52 -8.43 -3.10 -0.84
N PHE A 53 -7.28 -2.88 -1.49
CA PHE A 53 -5.96 -3.15 -0.90
C PHE A 53 -5.00 -2.00 -1.19
N VAL A 54 -4.42 -1.45 -0.13
CA VAL A 54 -3.40 -0.39 -0.21
C VAL A 54 -2.13 -0.85 0.48
N PHE A 55 -0.99 -0.69 -0.19
CA PHE A 55 0.33 -0.97 0.38
C PHE A 55 1.12 0.34 0.49
N CYS A 56 1.32 0.82 1.72
CA CYS A 56 2.13 2.01 2.01
C CYS A 56 3.28 1.59 2.93
N LYS A 57 4.32 1.00 2.33
CA LYS A 57 5.45 0.41 3.07
C LYS A 57 6.68 1.29 2.99
N ASN A 58 7.31 1.50 4.13
CA ASN A 58 8.58 2.20 4.27
C ASN A 58 8.54 3.64 3.73
N LEU A 59 7.42 4.35 3.92
CA LEU A 59 7.23 5.73 3.48
C LEU A 59 6.90 6.66 4.64
N LEU A 60 5.98 6.28 5.53
CA LEU A 60 5.48 7.14 6.59
C LEU A 60 6.56 7.49 7.63
N ILE A 61 7.58 6.65 7.76
CA ILE A 61 8.73 6.91 8.66
C ILE A 61 9.57 8.14 8.26
N TYR A 62 9.40 8.66 7.05
CA TYR A 62 10.11 9.85 6.58
C TYR A 62 9.36 11.16 6.86
N PHE A 63 8.10 11.08 7.28
CA PHE A 63 7.23 12.23 7.53
C PHE A 63 7.27 12.66 8.99
N ASP A 64 7.06 13.95 9.22
CA ASP A 64 6.78 14.45 10.57
C ASP A 64 5.38 14.03 11.05
N ALA A 65 5.08 14.26 12.33
CA ALA A 65 3.81 13.82 12.90
C ALA A 65 2.57 14.48 12.26
N ARG A 66 2.70 15.68 11.68
CA ARG A 66 1.59 16.35 10.99
C ARG A 66 1.40 15.74 9.61
N GLU A 67 2.48 15.54 8.86
CA GLU A 67 2.46 14.91 7.54
C GLU A 67 2.00 13.46 7.61
N GLN A 68 2.39 12.70 8.64
CA GLN A 68 1.89 11.34 8.88
C GLN A 68 0.37 11.31 9.04
N ARG A 69 -0.21 12.23 9.82
CA ARG A 69 -1.68 12.32 9.99
C ARG A 69 -2.38 12.69 8.70
N MET A 70 -1.80 13.61 7.93
CA MET A 70 -2.34 13.98 6.61
C MET A 70 -2.32 12.79 5.65
N ALA A 71 -1.20 12.08 5.56
CA ALA A 71 -1.09 10.87 4.74
C ALA A 71 -2.07 9.78 5.21
N ALA A 72 -2.24 9.59 6.52
CA ALA A 72 -3.20 8.64 7.07
C ALA A 72 -4.65 8.98 6.69
N ALA A 73 -5.04 10.26 6.74
CA ALA A 73 -6.37 10.70 6.31
C ALA A 73 -6.58 10.46 4.81
N HIS A 74 -5.57 10.75 3.97
CA HIS A 74 -5.68 10.47 2.53
C HIS A 74 -5.72 8.98 2.21
N LEU A 75 -4.99 8.15 2.96
CA LEU A 75 -5.05 6.70 2.85
C LEU A 75 -6.40 6.14 3.31
N TYR A 76 -7.02 6.76 4.32
CA TYR A 76 -8.37 6.42 4.77
C TYR A 76 -9.39 6.71 3.66
N ASP A 77 -9.34 7.91 3.07
CA ASP A 77 -10.21 8.30 1.95
C ASP A 77 -10.01 7.40 0.71
N ALA A 78 -8.78 6.90 0.48
CA ALA A 78 -8.46 6.05 -0.68
C ALA A 78 -8.78 4.56 -0.44
N LEU A 79 -9.27 4.17 0.73
CA LEU A 79 -9.62 2.80 1.05
C LEU A 79 -11.14 2.61 0.92
N THR A 80 -11.58 1.47 0.41
CA THR A 80 -12.99 1.08 0.55
C THR A 80 -13.32 0.79 2.03
N ASN A 81 -14.61 0.69 2.39
CA ASN A 81 -14.99 0.41 3.78
C ASN A 81 -14.44 -0.93 4.30
N ASP A 82 -14.48 -1.97 3.47
CA ASP A 82 -13.93 -3.29 3.80
C ASP A 82 -12.44 -3.47 3.43
N GLY A 83 -11.78 -2.40 2.96
CA GLY A 83 -10.43 -2.48 2.43
C GLY A 83 -9.36 -2.66 3.50
N TYR A 84 -8.17 -3.09 3.08
CA TYR A 84 -7.01 -3.32 3.93
C TYR A 84 -5.82 -2.44 3.55
N LEU A 85 -5.25 -1.79 4.55
CA LEU A 85 -3.98 -1.07 4.45
C LEU A 85 -2.85 -1.89 5.07
N PHE A 86 -1.77 -2.08 4.33
CA PHE A 86 -0.55 -2.76 4.77
C PHE A 86 0.60 -1.78 4.88
N LEU A 87 1.29 -1.80 6.02
CA LEU A 87 2.45 -0.97 6.30
C LEU A 87 3.75 -1.79 6.38
N GLY A 88 4.90 -1.11 6.41
CA GLY A 88 6.19 -1.70 6.69
C GLY A 88 6.38 -2.01 8.18
N HIS A 89 7.38 -2.84 8.50
CA HIS A 89 7.61 -3.35 9.86
C HIS A 89 7.90 -2.25 10.93
N ALA A 90 8.36 -1.08 10.51
CA ALA A 90 8.67 0.05 11.40
C ALA A 90 7.52 1.06 11.52
N GLU A 91 6.38 0.80 10.86
CA GLU A 91 5.26 1.72 10.75
C GLU A 91 4.05 1.16 11.51
N SER A 92 3.28 2.03 12.15
CA SER A 92 2.09 1.62 12.90
C SER A 92 1.01 2.69 12.84
N MET A 93 -0.16 2.33 12.30
CA MET A 93 -1.26 3.29 12.16
C MET A 93 -1.85 3.68 13.52
N SER A 94 -1.85 2.76 14.49
CA SER A 94 -2.30 3.02 15.86
C SER A 94 -1.52 4.13 16.58
N ARG A 95 -0.32 4.50 16.09
CA ARG A 95 0.45 5.65 16.60
C ARG A 95 0.17 6.96 15.86
N ILE A 96 -0.48 6.88 14.69
CA ILE A 96 -0.70 7.98 13.76
C ILE A 96 -2.16 8.44 13.79
N SER A 97 -3.11 7.50 13.77
CA SER A 97 -4.55 7.76 13.65
C SER A 97 -5.37 6.69 14.38
N SER A 98 -6.40 7.12 15.11
CA SER A 98 -7.41 6.25 15.73
C SER A 98 -8.46 5.75 14.74
N ALA A 99 -8.55 6.33 13.54
CA ALA A 99 -9.52 5.95 12.51
C ALA A 99 -9.22 4.59 11.85
N PHE A 100 -8.22 3.86 12.34
CA PHE A 100 -7.85 2.56 11.83
C PHE A 100 -7.75 1.54 12.95
N LYS A 101 -8.31 0.36 12.72
CA LYS A 101 -8.12 -0.80 13.58
C LYS A 101 -7.09 -1.75 12.99
N ALA A 102 -6.20 -2.24 13.86
CA ALA A 102 -5.24 -3.27 13.48
C ALA A 102 -5.93 -4.64 13.49
N VAL A 103 -5.80 -5.39 12.40
CA VAL A 103 -6.33 -6.74 12.24
C VAL A 103 -5.22 -7.71 11.85
N ASN A 104 -5.30 -8.95 12.33
CA ASN A 104 -4.36 -10.00 11.96
C ASN A 104 -4.88 -10.78 10.75
N VAL A 105 -4.13 -10.76 9.65
CA VAL A 105 -4.42 -11.50 8.43
C VAL A 105 -3.30 -12.50 8.20
N GLN A 106 -3.56 -13.77 8.54
CA GLN A 106 -2.62 -14.89 8.34
C GLN A 106 -1.21 -14.63 8.88
N GLY A 107 -1.11 -13.98 10.04
CA GLY A 107 0.18 -13.67 10.69
C GLY A 107 0.80 -12.33 10.26
N ALA A 108 0.17 -11.60 9.35
CA ALA A 108 0.51 -10.21 9.05
C ALA A 108 -0.45 -9.24 9.76
N ILE A 109 0.05 -8.05 10.11
CA ILE A 109 -0.81 -6.95 10.59
C ILE A 109 -1.25 -6.14 9.38
N ALA A 110 -2.57 -5.99 9.23
CA ALA A 110 -3.20 -5.05 8.32
C ALA A 110 -4.05 -4.06 9.12
N TYR A 111 -4.50 -3.00 8.47
CA TYR A 111 -5.36 -1.98 9.07
C TYR A 111 -6.63 -1.82 8.24
N GLN A 112 -7.78 -1.80 8.90
CA GLN A 112 -9.07 -1.48 8.28
C GLN A 112 -9.59 -0.17 8.85
N LYS A 113 -10.54 0.48 8.15
CA LYS A 113 -11.25 1.63 8.71
C LYS A 113 -11.90 1.22 10.03
N GLU A 114 -11.75 2.08 11.03
CA GLU A 114 -12.61 2.04 12.22
C GLU A 114 -13.75 3.02 11.97
N GLU A 115 -14.98 2.57 12.17
CA GLU A 115 -16.15 3.44 12.17
C GLU A 115 -16.16 4.19 13.50
N GLU A 116 -16.28 5.52 13.47
CA GLU A 116 -16.63 6.25 14.70
C GLU A 116 -18.06 5.85 15.05
N GLU A 117 -18.25 5.19 16.20
CA GLU A 117 -19.57 5.12 16.81
C GLU A 117 -19.99 6.56 17.07
N GLU A 118 -20.97 7.07 16.31
CA GLU A 118 -21.62 8.33 16.63
C GLU A 118 -22.26 8.15 18.01
N GLU A 119 -21.64 8.70 19.05
CA GLU A 119 -22.27 8.83 20.37
C GLU A 119 -23.52 9.74 20.19
N GLU A 120 -24.71 9.15 20.18
CA GLU A 120 -26.01 9.84 20.23
C GLU A 120 -26.21 10.65 21.52
#